data_AF-A0A521HEK2-F1
#
_entry.id   AF-A0A521HEK2-F1
#
_cell.length_a   1.000
_cell.length_b   1.000
_cell.length_c   1.000
_cell.angle_alpha   90.00
_cell.angle_beta   90.00
_cell.angle_gamma   90.00
#
_symmetry.space_group_name_H-M   'P 1'
#
loop_
_entity.id
_entity.type
_entity.pdbx_description
1 polymer ?
#
loop_
_entity_poly.entity_id
_entity_poly.type
_entity_poly.pdbx_seq_one_letter_code
_entity_poly.pdbx_strand_id
1 'polypeptide(L)'
;MSSDESSRRFVRHSRMHIRLVALISMGARSWEAVVDNISASGMLVIQPEDCEVSPGQRCVLDLLVGEGRHIHLEALVTRTNAERIAFSFTRIPEEKERILWDLLGHHADEMESPPGDMHAR
;
A
#
# COMPACT_ATOMS: atom_id res chain seq x y z
N MET A 1 -28.20 27.09 8.73
CA MET A 1 -28.17 25.61 8.83
C MET A 1 -27.19 25.11 7.80
N SER A 2 -25.94 24.84 8.19
CA SER A 2 -24.97 24.16 7.32
C SER A 2 -23.79 23.68 8.16
N SER A 3 -23.83 22.41 8.54
CA SER A 3 -22.71 21.69 9.14
C SER A 3 -23.09 20.21 9.20
N ASP A 4 -23.13 19.55 8.04
CA ASP A 4 -23.33 18.10 7.97
C ASP A 4 -22.67 17.48 6.73
N GLU A 5 -21.42 17.87 6.44
CA GLU A 5 -20.62 17.30 5.34
C GLU A 5 -19.21 16.84 5.78
N SER A 6 -18.99 16.66 7.08
CA SER A 6 -17.67 16.25 7.63
C SER A 6 -17.60 14.78 8.06
N SER A 7 -18.66 13.98 7.90
CA SER A 7 -18.73 12.60 8.41
C SER A 7 -18.91 11.53 7.32
N ARG A 8 -18.32 11.71 6.12
CA ARG A 8 -18.07 10.55 5.26
C ARG A 8 -17.03 9.69 5.96
N ARG A 9 -17.48 8.68 6.71
CA ARG A 9 -16.62 7.64 7.30
C ARG A 9 -15.68 7.15 6.18
N PHE A 10 -14.40 7.45 6.29
CA PHE A 10 -13.39 6.99 5.34
C PHE A 10 -13.17 5.51 5.56
N VAL A 11 -13.97 4.68 4.89
CA VAL A 11 -13.79 3.23 4.93
C VAL A 11 -12.53 2.88 4.16
N ARG A 12 -11.62 2.11 4.77
CA ARG A 12 -10.36 1.67 4.15
C ARG A 12 -10.36 0.15 3.99
N HIS A 13 -9.68 -0.36 2.97
CA HIS A 13 -9.46 -1.80 2.88
C HIS A 13 -8.66 -2.30 4.09
N SER A 14 -9.09 -3.46 4.60
CA SER A 14 -8.36 -4.27 5.58
C SER A 14 -6.95 -4.52 5.09
N ARG A 15 -5.99 -4.53 6.02
CA ARG A 15 -4.57 -4.70 5.69
C ARG A 15 -4.09 -6.06 6.18
N MET A 16 -3.66 -6.89 5.23
CA MET A 16 -3.01 -8.15 5.51
C MET A 16 -1.55 -7.89 5.93
N HIS A 17 -1.17 -8.37 7.12
CA HIS A 17 0.24 -8.42 7.51
C HIS A 17 0.93 -9.57 6.76
N ILE A 18 2.00 -9.24 6.06
CA ILE A 18 2.75 -10.18 5.23
C ILE A 18 4.22 -9.79 5.24
N ARG A 19 5.12 -10.75 5.02
CA ARG A 19 6.53 -10.48 4.71
C ARG A 19 6.83 -11.00 3.32
N LEU A 20 6.93 -10.07 2.36
CA LEU A 20 7.40 -10.34 1.01
C LEU A 20 8.36 -9.24 0.58
N VAL A 21 9.18 -9.53 -0.42
CA VAL A 21 10.11 -8.57 -1.00
C VAL A 21 9.41 -7.82 -2.14
N ALA A 22 9.56 -6.50 -2.16
CA ALA A 22 9.17 -5.64 -3.26
C ALA A 22 10.38 -4.86 -3.78
N LEU A 23 10.47 -4.69 -5.09
CA LEU A 23 11.39 -3.75 -5.71
C LEU A 23 10.65 -2.42 -5.95
N ILE A 24 11.21 -1.33 -5.42
CA ILE A 24 10.72 0.03 -5.65
C ILE A 24 11.57 0.63 -6.76
N SER A 25 10.97 0.93 -7.91
CA SER A 25 11.65 1.49 -9.08
C SER A 25 11.22 2.94 -9.35
N MET A 26 12.19 3.85 -9.40
CA MET A 26 11.99 5.28 -9.71
C MET A 26 13.05 5.78 -10.69
N GLY A 27 12.70 5.85 -11.97
CA GLY A 27 13.64 6.22 -13.03
C GLY A 27 14.78 5.21 -13.11
N ALA A 28 16.02 5.68 -12.99
CA ALA A 28 17.22 4.82 -13.00
C ALA A 28 17.59 4.24 -11.62
N ARG A 29 16.80 4.51 -10.57
CA ARG A 29 17.07 4.06 -9.20
C ARG A 29 16.10 2.95 -8.82
N SER A 30 16.58 1.98 -8.04
CA SER A 30 15.76 0.91 -7.51
C SER A 30 16.21 0.48 -6.12
N TRP A 31 15.27 0.12 -5.25
CA TRP A 31 15.55 -0.37 -3.90
C TRP A 31 14.75 -1.64 -3.61
N GLU A 32 15.39 -2.60 -2.97
CA GLU A 32 14.70 -3.76 -2.38
C GLU A 32 14.09 -3.34 -1.04
N ALA A 33 12.83 -3.68 -0.81
CA ALA A 33 12.11 -3.36 0.41
C ALA A 33 11.32 -4.56 0.91
N VAL A 34 11.23 -4.69 2.24
CA VAL A 34 10.35 -5.68 2.88
C VAL A 34 8.98 -5.04 3.09
N VAL A 35 7.94 -5.65 2.50
CA VAL A 35 6.55 -5.28 2.77
C VAL A 35 6.19 -5.73 4.17
N ASP A 36 5.57 -4.85 4.96
CA ASP A 36 5.07 -5.15 6.30
C ASP A 36 3.56 -5.44 6.31
N ASN A 37 2.81 -4.72 5.49
CA ASN A 37 1.40 -5.01 5.25
C ASN A 37 0.93 -4.46 3.90
N ILE A 38 -0.12 -5.08 3.36
CA ILE A 38 -0.69 -4.78 2.05
C ILE A 38 -2.23 -4.85 2.11
N SER A 39 -2.89 -4.04 1.29
CA SER A 39 -4.33 -4.11 1.02
C SER A 39 -4.58 -4.06 -0.48
N ALA A 40 -5.86 -4.13 -0.89
CA ALA A 40 -6.25 -4.01 -2.30
C ALA A 40 -5.83 -2.68 -2.94
N SER A 41 -5.58 -1.63 -2.16
CA SER A 41 -5.28 -0.28 -2.65
C SER A 41 -3.92 0.28 -2.26
N GLY A 42 -3.09 -0.44 -1.51
CA GLY A 42 -1.79 0.09 -1.12
C GLY A 42 -0.99 -0.79 -0.18
N MET A 43 0.29 -0.48 -0.02
CA MET A 43 1.21 -1.23 0.82
C MET A 43 2.06 -0.32 1.71
N LEU A 44 2.55 -0.91 2.80
CA LEU A 44 3.50 -0.30 3.72
C LEU A 44 4.76 -1.16 3.72
N VAL A 45 5.91 -0.53 3.48
CA VAL A 45 7.21 -1.21 3.53
C VAL A 45 8.06 -0.67 4.66
N ILE A 46 9.02 -1.47 5.08
CA ILE A 46 10.15 -1.01 5.89
C ILE A 46 11.03 -0.12 4.99
N GLN A 47 11.41 1.05 5.50
CA GLN A 47 12.28 2.01 4.84
C GLN A 47 13.61 1.32 4.43
N PRO A 48 13.92 1.23 3.13
CA PRO A 48 15.21 0.73 2.68
C PRO A 48 16.32 1.73 3.00
N GLU A 49 17.53 1.20 3.20
CA GLU A 49 18.74 2.03 3.27
C GLU A 49 18.89 2.86 1.99
N ASP A 50 19.32 4.12 2.16
CA ASP A 50 19.56 5.09 1.08
C ASP A 50 18.37 5.34 0.13
N CYS A 51 17.14 4.99 0.55
CA CYS A 51 15.93 5.24 -0.23
C CYS A 51 15.35 6.64 0.07
N GLU A 52 15.73 7.60 -0.75
CA GLU A 52 15.25 8.98 -0.64
C GLU A 52 14.01 9.21 -1.52
N VAL A 53 12.83 9.15 -0.88
CA VAL A 53 11.54 9.41 -1.53
C VAL A 53 10.70 10.40 -0.72
N SER A 54 9.86 11.15 -1.43
CA SER A 54 8.97 12.16 -0.88
C SER A 54 7.51 11.86 -1.23
N PRO A 55 6.55 12.23 -0.37
CA PRO A 55 5.12 12.12 -0.70
C PRO A 55 4.78 12.83 -2.01
N GLY A 56 3.89 12.23 -2.79
CA GLY A 56 3.51 12.70 -4.13
C GLY A 56 4.39 12.21 -5.28
N GLN A 57 5.51 11.53 -5.00
CA GLN A 57 6.30 10.90 -6.05
C GLN A 57 5.66 9.61 -6.55
N ARG A 58 5.73 9.39 -7.87
CA ARG A 58 5.30 8.16 -8.53
C ARG A 58 6.44 7.15 -8.59
N CYS A 59 6.09 5.88 -8.49
CA CYS A 59 7.01 4.76 -8.63
C CYS A 59 6.31 3.57 -9.28
N VAL A 60 7.13 2.63 -9.69
CA VAL A 60 6.71 1.28 -10.04
C VAL A 60 7.11 0.35 -8.91
N LEU A 61 6.23 -0.58 -8.56
CA LEU A 61 6.45 -1.60 -7.55
C LEU A 61 6.38 -2.97 -8.21
N ASP A 62 7.40 -3.79 -7.99
CA ASP A 62 7.41 -5.21 -8.36
C ASP A 62 7.39 -6.05 -7.09
N LEU A 63 6.24 -6.63 -6.77
CA LEU A 63 6.06 -7.50 -5.61
C LEU A 63 6.39 -8.94 -6.01
N LEU A 64 7.28 -9.60 -5.28
CA LEU A 64 7.66 -10.99 -5.52
C LEU A 64 6.75 -11.92 -4.71
N VAL A 65 5.83 -12.60 -5.38
CA VAL A 65 4.71 -13.35 -4.76
C VAL A 65 4.84 -14.86 -5.01
N GLY A 66 5.80 -15.52 -4.38
CA GLY A 66 6.01 -16.97 -4.49
C GLY A 66 6.26 -17.49 -5.92
N GLU A 67 6.67 -18.76 -6.06
CA GLU A 67 6.75 -19.57 -7.30
C GLU A 67 6.72 -18.84 -8.67
N GLY A 68 7.64 -17.90 -8.90
CA GLY A 68 7.77 -17.17 -10.17
C GLY A 68 6.66 -16.14 -10.49
N ARG A 69 5.72 -15.91 -9.58
CA ARG A 69 4.67 -14.90 -9.74
C ARG A 69 5.14 -13.55 -9.20
N HIS A 70 4.86 -12.50 -9.95
CA HIS A 70 5.16 -11.12 -9.55
C HIS A 70 4.01 -10.19 -9.94
N ILE A 71 3.79 -9.17 -9.12
CA ILE A 71 2.81 -8.12 -9.35
C ILE A 71 3.59 -6.85 -9.68
N HIS A 72 3.54 -6.43 -10.94
CA HIS A 72 4.09 -5.16 -11.41
C HIS A 72 2.97 -4.13 -11.43
N LEU A 73 3.11 -3.03 -10.70
CA LEU A 73 2.07 -2.00 -10.60
C LEU A 73 2.65 -0.60 -10.43
N GLU A 74 1.85 0.42 -10.75
CA GLU A 74 2.19 1.82 -10.48
C GLU A 74 1.63 2.26 -9.13
N ALA A 75 2.39 3.10 -8.41
CA ALA A 75 1.98 3.63 -7.12
C ALA A 75 2.47 5.07 -6.88
N LEU A 76 1.84 5.70 -5.90
CA LEU A 76 2.19 6.99 -5.35
C LEU A 76 2.69 6.84 -3.91
N VAL A 77 3.80 7.50 -3.58
CA VAL A 77 4.22 7.66 -2.18
C VAL A 77 3.21 8.57 -1.48
N THR A 78 2.56 8.07 -0.44
CA THR A 78 1.55 8.84 0.32
C THR A 78 2.12 9.43 1.60
N ARG A 79 3.03 8.72 2.26
CA ARG A 79 3.72 9.16 3.47
C ARG A 79 5.05 8.43 3.62
N THR A 80 6.01 9.08 4.24
CA THR A 80 7.29 8.47 4.66
C THR A 80 7.61 8.91 6.08
N ASN A 81 8.34 8.08 6.81
CA ASN A 81 9.04 8.44 8.04
C ASN A 81 10.38 7.66 8.09
N ALA A 82 11.12 7.79 9.18
CA ALA A 82 12.43 7.15 9.32
C ALA A 82 12.41 5.61 9.23
N GLU A 83 11.25 4.97 9.45
CA GLU A 83 11.14 3.51 9.53
C GLU A 83 10.36 2.90 8.36
N ARG A 84 9.47 3.66 7.71
CA ARG A 84 8.46 3.11 6.80
C ARG A 84 8.06 4.07 5.69
N ILE A 85 7.74 3.48 4.53
CA ILE A 85 7.18 4.19 3.37
C ILE A 85 5.80 3.59 3.05
N ALA A 86 4.80 4.47 2.91
CA ALA A 86 3.43 4.10 2.54
C ALA A 86 3.15 4.45 1.08
N PHE A 87 2.57 3.49 0.36
CA PHE A 87 2.20 3.62 -1.04
C PHE A 87 0.70 3.43 -1.24
N SER A 88 0.10 4.22 -2.14
CA SER A 88 -1.22 3.93 -2.71
C SER A 88 -1.05 3.46 -4.14
N PHE A 89 -1.67 2.34 -4.50
CA PHE A 89 -1.66 1.83 -5.86
C PHE A 89 -2.47 2.78 -6.76
N THR A 90 -1.86 3.23 -7.86
CA THR A 90 -2.50 4.12 -8.82
C THR A 90 -2.96 3.40 -10.08
N ARG A 91 -2.29 2.28 -10.41
CA ARG A 91 -2.68 1.42 -11.52
C ARG A 91 -2.18 0.01 -11.28
N ILE A 92 -3.10 -0.94 -11.21
CA ILE A 92 -2.82 -2.37 -11.20
C ILE A 92 -3.22 -2.89 -12.59
N PRO A 93 -2.33 -3.55 -13.34
CA PRO A 93 -2.73 -4.20 -14.59
C PRO A 93 -3.78 -5.27 -14.33
N GLU A 94 -4.79 -5.39 -15.20
CA GLU A 94 -5.93 -6.29 -15.05
C GLU A 94 -5.50 -7.75 -14.83
N GLU A 95 -4.47 -8.20 -15.56
CA GLU A 95 -3.92 -9.54 -15.43
C GLU A 95 -3.23 -9.81 -14.07
N LYS A 96 -2.88 -8.73 -13.35
CA LYS A 96 -2.25 -8.78 -12.03
C LYS A 96 -3.25 -8.61 -10.88
N GLU A 97 -4.44 -8.06 -11.13
CA GLU A 97 -5.49 -7.90 -10.11
C GLU A 97 -5.83 -9.26 -9.49
N ARG A 98 -6.08 -10.29 -10.29
CA ARG A 98 -6.39 -11.63 -9.75
C ARG A 98 -5.27 -12.17 -8.84
N ILE A 99 -4.00 -11.93 -9.17
CA ILE A 99 -2.86 -12.37 -8.34
C ILE A 99 -2.87 -11.63 -6.99
N LEU A 100 -3.19 -10.33 -7.00
CA LEU A 100 -3.32 -9.55 -5.77
C LEU A 100 -4.51 -10.04 -4.92
N TRP A 101 -5.65 -10.33 -5.54
CA TRP A 101 -6.82 -10.87 -4.83
C TRP A 101 -6.52 -12.25 -4.22
N ASP A 102 -5.87 -13.13 -4.98
CA ASP A 102 -5.44 -14.45 -4.50
C ASP A 102 -4.46 -14.32 -3.31
N LEU A 103 -3.56 -13.32 -3.36
CA LEU A 103 -2.63 -13.02 -2.27
C LEU A 103 -3.35 -12.54 -1.01
N LEU A 104 -4.31 -11.63 -1.16
CA LEU A 104 -5.04 -11.02 -0.05
C LEU A 104 -6.06 -11.98 0.58
N GLY A 105 -6.59 -12.93 -0.19
CA GLY A 105 -7.63 -13.85 0.28
C GLY A 105 -8.83 -13.08 0.84
N HIS A 106 -9.28 -13.42 2.04
CA HIS A 106 -10.42 -12.76 2.68
C HIS A 106 -10.20 -11.26 2.95
N HIS A 107 -8.94 -10.79 3.04
CA HIS A 107 -8.64 -9.37 3.25
C HIS A 107 -8.99 -8.49 2.04
N ALA A 108 -9.19 -9.06 0.85
CA ALA A 108 -9.47 -8.29 -0.36
C ALA A 108 -10.79 -7.51 -0.26
N ASP A 109 -11.82 -8.14 0.32
CA ASP A 109 -13.18 -7.59 0.41
C ASP A 109 -13.49 -6.98 1.79
N GLU A 110 -12.61 -7.19 2.76
CA GLU A 110 -12.78 -6.64 4.10
C GLU A 110 -12.53 -5.14 4.13
N MET A 111 -13.47 -4.44 4.75
CA MET A 111 -13.44 -3.00 4.92
C MET A 111 -13.35 -2.68 6.41
N GLU A 112 -12.30 -1.96 6.79
CA GLU A 112 -12.12 -1.46 8.15
C GLU A 112 -12.73 -0.08 8.30
N SER A 113 -13.48 0.11 9.38
CA SER A 113 -13.73 1.46 9.88
C SER A 113 -12.41 2.03 10.42
N PRO A 114 -12.08 3.31 10.15
CA PRO A 114 -10.94 3.93 10.82
C PRO A 114 -11.17 3.82 12.33
N PRO A 115 -10.12 3.74 13.16
CA PRO A 115 -10.30 3.83 14.59
C PRO A 115 -11.09 5.12 14.85
N GLY A 116 -12.36 4.95 15.23
CA GLY A 116 -13.21 6.08 15.56
C GLY A 116 -12.51 6.85 16.66
N ASP A 117 -12.56 8.19 16.59
CA ASP A 117 -12.10 9.04 17.68
C ASP A 117 -12.61 8.45 18.99
N MET A 118 -11.71 7.81 19.72
CA MET A 118 -11.96 7.33 21.05
C MET A 118 -12.03 8.62 21.85
N HIS A 119 -13.25 9.15 22.00
CA HIS A 119 -13.52 10.33 22.80
C HIS A 119 -12.71 10.19 24.10
N ALA A 120 -11.77 11.12 24.25
CA ALA A 120 -11.08 11.33 25.48
C ALA A 120 -12.13 11.71 26.53
N ARG A 121 -12.45 10.72 27.39
CA ARG A 121 -13.12 10.83 28.70
C ARG A 121 -14.59 11.25 28.72
#